data_AF-K2AEH2-F1
#
_entry.id   AF-K2AEH2-F1
#
_cell.length_a   1.000
_cell.length_b   1.000
_cell.length_c   1.000
_cell.angle_alpha   90.00
_cell.angle_beta   90.00
_cell.angle_gamma   90.00
#
_symmetry.space_group_name_H-M   'P 1'
#
loop_
_entity.id
_entity.type
_entity.pdbx_description
1 polymer ?
#
loop_
_entity_poly.entity_id
_entity_poly.type
_entity_poly.pdbx_seq_one_letter_code
_entity_poly.pdbx_strand_id
1 'polypeptide(L)'
;MAVGVFDSGIGGLTVLDALQKRLPDVPFVYFGDNAHAPYGVRPPDDIFNLTTAATERLWAEGCDLVILACNTASAAALKRMQESWL
;
A
#
# COMPACT_ATOMS: atom_id res chain seq x y z
N MET A 1 -2.31 3.15 -17.24
CA MET A 1 -2.26 1.97 -16.37
C MET A 1 -1.01 2.05 -15.54
N ALA A 2 -1.15 2.46 -14.28
CA ALA A 2 -0.06 2.54 -13.31
C ALA A 2 -0.28 1.56 -12.16
N VAL A 3 0.81 1.10 -11.56
CA VAL A 3 0.78 0.24 -10.38
C VAL A 3 1.04 1.10 -9.15
N GLY A 4 0.06 1.15 -8.25
CA GLY A 4 0.18 1.78 -6.94
C GLY A 4 1.02 0.93 -6.00
N VAL A 5 1.92 1.53 -5.24
CA VAL A 5 2.71 0.89 -4.20
C VAL A 5 2.45 1.63 -2.90
N PHE A 6 1.84 0.96 -1.93
CA PHE A 6 1.51 1.54 -0.63
C PHE A 6 2.47 1.04 0.46
N ASP A 7 2.93 1.95 1.30
CA ASP A 7 3.58 1.62 2.57
C ASP A 7 3.13 2.57 3.70
N SER A 8 3.24 2.10 4.94
CA SER A 8 3.00 2.94 6.12
C SER A 8 4.04 4.05 6.33
N GLY A 9 5.12 4.07 5.54
CA GLY A 9 6.18 5.07 5.63
C GLY A 9 7.12 5.03 4.42
N ILE A 10 8.43 5.01 4.71
CA ILE A 10 9.49 5.00 3.68
C ILE A 10 10.08 3.61 3.41
N GLY A 11 9.76 2.60 4.23
CA GLY A 11 10.35 1.26 4.13
C GLY A 11 10.02 0.57 2.81
N GLY A 12 8.82 0.83 2.29
CA GLY A 12 8.34 0.32 1.02
C GLY A 12 9.11 0.80 -0.22
N LEU A 13 9.96 1.82 -0.10
CA LEU A 13 10.83 2.24 -1.21
C LEU A 13 11.80 1.14 -1.63
N THR A 14 12.17 0.24 -0.71
CA THR A 14 12.98 -0.95 -1.04
C THR A 14 12.23 -1.92 -1.97
N VAL A 15 10.93 -2.07 -1.78
CA VAL A 15 10.06 -2.88 -2.66
C VAL A 15 9.88 -2.17 -4.00
N LEU A 16 9.65 -0.85 -4.00
CA LEU A 16 9.54 -0.05 -5.22
C LEU A 16 10.80 -0.13 -6.07
N ASP A 17 11.99 0.00 -5.47
CA ASP A 17 13.28 -0.12 -6.18
C ASP A 17 13.42 -1.50 -6.84
N ALA A 18 13.08 -2.57 -6.14
CA ALA A 18 13.10 -3.93 -6.70
C ALA A 18 12.09 -4.11 -7.85
N LEU A 19 10.90 -3.50 -7.74
CA LEU A 19 9.87 -3.52 -8.79
C LEU A 19 10.34 -2.77 -10.03
N GLN A 20 10.85 -1.55 -9.89
CA GLN A 20 11.36 -0.73 -11.00
C GLN A 20 12.51 -1.41 -11.74
N LYS A 21 13.40 -2.10 -11.03
CA LYS A 21 14.50 -2.88 -11.64
C LYS A 21 14.00 -4.07 -12.47
N ARG A 22 12.91 -4.72 -12.04
CA ARG A 22 12.36 -5.92 -12.71
C ARG A 22 11.35 -5.58 -13.80
N LEU A 23 10.67 -4.46 -13.67
CA LEU A 23 9.57 -4.00 -14.51
C LEU A 23 9.82 -2.54 -14.93
N PRO A 24 10.89 -2.26 -15.70
CA PRO A 24 11.30 -0.88 -16.02
C PRO A 24 10.27 -0.11 -16.85
N ASP A 25 9.43 -0.82 -17.61
CA ASP A 25 8.42 -0.21 -18.48
C ASP A 25 7.07 0.04 -17.76
N VAL A 26 6.94 -0.41 -16.51
CA VAL A 26 5.70 -0.23 -15.74
C VAL A 26 5.77 1.10 -14.98
N PRO A 27 4.80 2.02 -15.16
CA PRO A 27 4.74 3.23 -14.36
C PRO A 27 4.22 2.90 -12.96
N PHE A 28 4.91 3.41 -11.95
CA PHE A 28 4.56 3.21 -10.53
C PHE A 28 4.17 4.52 -9.87
N VAL A 29 3.18 4.45 -8.97
CA VAL A 29 2.81 5.55 -8.06
C VAL A 29 3.06 5.06 -6.64
N TYR A 30 3.89 5.76 -5.88
CA TYR A 30 4.17 5.40 -4.49
C TYR A 30 3.38 6.28 -3.52
N PHE A 31 2.69 5.66 -2.57
CA PHE A 31 2.03 6.35 -1.48
C PHE A 31 2.57 5.85 -0.13
N GLY A 32 3.25 6.74 0.59
CA GLY A 32 3.78 6.48 1.93
C GLY A 32 2.99 7.24 2.98
N ASP A 33 2.28 6.54 3.87
CA ASP A 33 1.46 7.17 4.92
C ASP A 33 2.27 7.57 6.16
N ASN A 34 3.25 8.43 5.95
CA ASN A 34 4.13 8.93 7.01
C ASN A 34 3.38 9.68 8.12
N ALA A 35 2.20 10.23 7.83
CA ALA A 35 1.36 10.92 8.81
C ALA A 35 0.84 9.97 9.90
N HIS A 36 0.63 8.70 9.56
CA HIS A 36 0.15 7.69 10.49
C HIS A 36 1.22 6.63 10.83
N ALA A 37 2.46 6.79 10.39
CA ALA A 37 3.56 5.93 10.80
C ALA A 37 3.81 5.97 12.33
N PRO A 38 4.26 4.87 12.96
CA PRO A 38 4.38 3.51 12.43
C PRO A 38 3.11 2.69 12.63
N TYR A 39 2.77 1.82 11.68
CA TYR A 39 1.58 0.96 11.79
C TYR A 39 1.71 -0.14 12.84
N GLY A 40 2.93 -0.56 13.19
CA GLY A 40 3.16 -1.70 14.09
C GLY A 40 2.60 -1.55 15.51
N VAL A 41 2.28 -0.33 15.96
CA VAL A 41 1.71 -0.05 17.28
C VAL A 41 0.21 0.24 17.24
N ARG A 42 -0.41 0.18 16.05
CA ARG A 42 -1.82 0.53 15.86
C ARG A 42 -2.74 -0.67 16.03
N PRO A 43 -4.00 -0.46 16.46
CA PRO A 43 -5.01 -1.51 16.47
C PRO A 43 -5.28 -2.06 15.06
N PRO A 44 -5.62 -3.35 14.89
CA PRO A 44 -5.91 -3.94 13.59
C PRO A 44 -7.02 -3.23 12.80
N ASP A 45 -8.06 -2.74 13.49
CA ASP A 45 -9.15 -1.98 12.84
C ASP A 45 -8.66 -0.65 12.28
N ASP A 46 -7.76 0.04 12.98
CA ASP A 46 -7.16 1.29 12.52
C ASP A 46 -6.28 1.05 11.29
N ILE A 47 -5.44 0.00 11.33
CA ILE A 47 -4.62 -0.41 10.18
C ILE A 47 -5.49 -0.77 8.98
N PHE A 48 -6.60 -1.48 9.19
CA PHE A 48 -7.56 -1.81 8.13
C PHE A 48 -8.15 -0.55 7.49
N ASN A 49 -8.66 0.38 8.29
CA ASN A 49 -9.28 1.61 7.78
C ASN A 49 -8.26 2.48 7.03
N LEU A 50 -7.06 2.67 7.59
CA LEU A 50 -6.02 3.46 6.96
C LEU A 50 -5.51 2.83 5.65
N THR A 51 -5.30 1.51 5.65
CA THR A 51 -4.86 0.78 4.43
C THR A 51 -5.92 0.84 3.34
N THR A 52 -7.19 0.75 3.72
CA THR A 52 -8.34 0.90 2.82
C THR A 52 -8.36 2.29 2.18
N ALA A 53 -8.33 3.35 3.00
CA ALA A 53 -8.31 4.72 2.52
C ALA A 53 -7.08 5.03 1.62
N ALA A 54 -5.92 4.47 1.97
CA ALA A 54 -4.71 4.57 1.16
C ALA A 54 -4.86 3.89 -0.21
N THR A 55 -5.53 2.74 -0.25
CA THR A 55 -5.79 2.02 -1.49
C THR A 55 -6.81 2.77 -2.36
N GLU A 56 -7.87 3.31 -1.77
CA GLU A 56 -8.83 4.19 -2.46
C GLU A 56 -8.14 5.42 -3.06
N ARG A 57 -7.20 6.02 -2.33
CA ARG A 57 -6.42 7.16 -2.82
C ARG A 57 -5.60 6.79 -4.06
N LEU A 58 -4.96 5.62 -4.08
CA LEU A 58 -4.20 5.14 -5.23
C LEU A 58 -5.09 4.84 -6.45
N TRP A 59 -6.30 4.32 -6.23
CA TRP A 59 -7.28 4.17 -7.31
C TRP A 59 -7.75 5.52 -7.85
N ALA A 60 -7.97 6.50 -6.98
CA ALA A 60 -8.31 7.87 -7.40
C ALA A 60 -7.19 8.55 -8.21
N GLU A 61 -5.93 8.14 -8.02
CA GLU A 61 -4.78 8.54 -8.84
C GLU A 61 -4.67 7.75 -10.17
N GLY A 62 -5.62 6.86 -10.46
CA GLY A 62 -5.67 6.09 -11.71
C GLY A 62 -4.82 4.83 -11.73
N CYS A 63 -4.49 4.27 -10.56
CA CYS A 63 -3.83 2.97 -10.48
C CYS A 63 -4.83 1.84 -10.70
N ASP A 64 -4.49 0.89 -11.56
CA ASP A 64 -5.33 -0.28 -11.87
C ASP A 64 -4.97 -1.51 -11.02
N LEU A 65 -3.81 -1.44 -10.33
CA LEU A 65 -3.30 -2.46 -9.42
C LEU A 65 -2.65 -1.76 -8.23
N VAL A 66 -2.86 -2.27 -7.02
CA VAL A 66 -2.19 -1.78 -5.81
C VAL A 66 -1.41 -2.91 -5.14
N ILE A 67 -0.16 -2.63 -4.81
CA ILE A 67 0.75 -3.49 -4.06
C ILE A 67 0.91 -2.93 -2.65
N LEU A 68 0.61 -3.73 -1.63
CA LEU A 68 0.91 -3.39 -0.24
C LEU A 68 2.36 -3.78 0.09
N ALA A 69 3.27 -2.81 0.09
CA ALA A 69 4.68 -2.99 0.44
C ALA A 69 4.94 -3.00 1.96
N CYS A 70 3.97 -2.59 2.77
CA CYS A 70 4.05 -2.66 4.23
C CYS A 70 3.69 -4.06 4.75
N ASN A 71 4.63 -4.75 5.40
CA ASN A 71 4.37 -6.05 6.03
C ASN A 71 3.23 -5.99 7.06
N THR A 72 3.17 -4.93 7.87
CA THR A 72 2.13 -4.77 8.90
C THR A 72 0.74 -4.59 8.28
N ALA A 73 0.62 -3.76 7.24
CA ALA A 73 -0.64 -3.59 6.51
C ALA A 73 -1.07 -4.91 5.86
N SER A 74 -0.14 -5.62 5.22
CA SER A 74 -0.40 -6.93 4.61
C SER A 74 -0.86 -7.96 5.63
N ALA A 75 -0.24 -8.01 6.82
CA ALA A 75 -0.59 -8.97 7.86
C ALA A 75 -1.93 -8.66 8.54
N ALA A 76 -2.24 -7.38 8.78
CA ALA A 76 -3.40 -6.97 9.57
C ALA A 76 -4.65 -6.66 8.72
N ALA A 77 -4.49 -6.20 7.48
CA ALA A 77 -5.60 -5.68 6.67
C ALA A 77 -5.90 -6.51 5.41
N LEU A 78 -4.88 -7.03 4.70
CA LEU A 78 -5.05 -7.56 3.35
C LEU A 78 -6.15 -8.62 3.22
N LYS A 79 -6.13 -9.66 4.06
CA LYS A 79 -7.12 -10.74 3.99
C LYS A 79 -8.54 -10.21 4.22
N ARG A 80 -8.71 -9.35 5.23
CA ARG A 80 -10.00 -8.73 5.53
C ARG A 80 -10.47 -7.84 4.38
N MET A 81 -9.56 -7.09 3.74
CA MET A 81 -9.88 -6.27 2.58
C MET A 81 -10.40 -7.13 1.42
N GLN A 82 -9.77 -8.27 1.16
CA GLN A 82 -10.19 -9.21 0.12
C GLN A 82 -11.54 -9.89 0.40
N GLU A 83 -11.90 -10.08 1.66
CA GLU A 83 -13.14 -10.76 2.05
C GLU A 83 -14.34 -9.81 2.22
N SER A 84 -14.10 -8.52 2.52
CA SER A 84 -15.17 -7.61 2.99
C SER A 84 -15.20 -6.22 2.36
N TRP A 85 -14.19 -5.84 1.59
CA TRP A 85 -14.10 -4.50 1.01
C TRP A 85 -13.97 -4.49 -0.52
N LEU A 86 -13.24 -5.45 -1.11
CA LEU A 86 -13.17 -5.64 -2.57
C LEU A 86 -14.48 -6.20 -3.15
#